data_AF-A0AAU3LZB9-F1
#
_entry.id   AF-A0AAU3LZB9-F1
#
_cell.length_a   1.000
_cell.length_b   1.000
_cell.length_c   1.000
_cell.angle_alpha   90.00
_cell.angle_beta   90.00
_cell.angle_gamma   90.00
#
_symmetry.space_group_name_H-M   'P 1'
#
loop_
_entity.id
_entity.type
_entity.pdbx_description
1 polymer ?
#
loop_
_entity_poly.entity_id
_entity_poly.type
_entity_poly.pdbx_seq_one_letter_code
_entity_poly.pdbx_strand_id
1 'polypeptide(L)' 'MSTRPWIVDDELWALIEPLLPPWPERSPGPRPVSDRLCLQGILFVLYNDIAWQLLPLELRACRALTCVL' A
#
# COMPACT_ATOMS: atom_id res chain seq x y z
N MET A 1 -1.72 5.43 -19.13
CA MET A 1 -2.68 5.79 -18.07
C MET A 1 -3.55 4.59 -17.77
N SER A 2 -3.40 3.99 -16.59
CA SER A 2 -4.23 2.87 -16.15
C SER A 2 -5.71 3.28 -16.09
N THR A 3 -6.60 2.41 -16.57
CA THR A 3 -8.07 2.61 -16.51
C THR A 3 -8.63 2.46 -15.09
N ARG A 4 -7.82 2.02 -14.14
CA ARG A 4 -8.16 1.86 -12.72
C ARG A 4 -7.33 2.84 -11.90
N PRO A 5 -7.95 3.85 -11.26
CA PRO A 5 -7.24 4.94 -10.58
C PRO A 5 -6.48 4.51 -9.32
N TRP A 6 -6.76 3.31 -8.79
CA TRP A 6 -6.04 2.75 -7.65
C TRP A 6 -4.77 1.98 -8.03
N ILE A 7 -4.50 1.75 -9.32
CA ILE A 7 -3.27 1.08 -9.74
C ILE A 7 -2.12 2.07 -9.67
N VAL A 8 -1.12 1.74 -8.87
CA VAL A 8 0.13 2.49 -8.80
C VAL A 8 1.09 1.89 -9.83
N ASP A 9 1.18 2.49 -11.01
CA ASP A 9 2.13 2.09 -12.05
C ASP A 9 3.57 2.49 -11.69
N ASP A 10 4.54 2.03 -12.48
CA ASP A 10 5.96 2.24 -12.19
C ASP A 10 6.36 3.72 -12.27
N GLU A 11 5.75 4.48 -13.19
CA GLU A 11 6.00 5.91 -13.34
C GLU A 11 5.51 6.68 -12.11
N LEU A 12 4.29 6.41 -11.65
CA LEU A 12 3.75 7.00 -10.44
C LEU A 12 4.54 6.55 -9.21
N TRP A 13 4.91 5.27 -9.13
CA TRP A 13 5.70 4.76 -8.02
C TRP A 13 7.07 5.44 -7.94
N ALA A 14 7.76 5.64 -9.06
CA ALA A 14 9.05 6.31 -9.12
C ALA A 14 9.00 7.77 -8.61
N LEU A 15 7.84 8.42 -8.68
CA LEU A 15 7.62 9.74 -8.10
C LEU A 15 7.35 9.71 -6.59
N ILE A 16 6.69 8.67 -6.09
CA ILE A 16 6.24 8.58 -4.70
C ILE A 16 7.29 7.94 -3.80
N GLU A 17 7.95 6.87 -4.24
CA GLU A 17 8.96 6.13 -3.49
C GLU A 17 10.04 7.02 -2.84
N PRO A 18 10.66 8.00 -3.53
CA PRO A 18 11.69 8.85 -2.90
C PRO A 18 11.15 9.81 -1.84
N LEU A 19 9.82 10.00 -1.75
CA LEU A 19 9.18 10.83 -0.73
C LEU A 19 8.92 10.07 0.56
N LEU A 20 8.97 8.74 0.53
CA LEU A 20 8.76 7.91 1.70
C LEU A 20 10.02 7.90 2.58
N PRO A 21 9.87 7.92 3.91
CA PRO A 21 11.01 7.80 4.80
C PRO A 21 11.67 6.43 4.60
N PRO A 22 13.01 6.35 4.70
CA PRO A 22 13.70 5.08 4.59
C PRO A 22 13.24 4.14 5.72
N TRP A 23 13.13 2.86 5.40
CA TRP A 23 12.82 1.86 6.41
C TRP A 23 13.93 1.83 7.48
N PRO A 24 13.58 1.83 8.78
CA PRO A 24 14.56 1.67 9.84
C PRO A 24 15.38 0.40 9.67
N GLU A 25 16.70 0.51 9.88
CA GLU A 25 17.66 -0.58 9.68
C GLU A 25 17.38 -1.79 10.59
N ARG A 26 16.76 -1.54 11.75
CA ARG A 26 16.24 -2.57 12.65
C ARG A 26 14.82 -2.23 13.06
N SER A 27 13.92 -3.18 12.85
CA SER A 27 12.57 -3.16 13.39
C SER A 27 12.27 -4.45 14.12
N PRO A 28 11.58 -4.40 15.28
CA PRO A 28 11.04 -5.61 15.88
C PRO A 28 9.93 -6.17 14.96
N GLY A 29 10.08 -7.42 14.53
CA GLY A 29 9.07 -8.12 13.73
C GLY A 29 9.45 -8.35 12.26
N PRO A 30 8.54 -8.98 11.49
CA PRO A 30 8.76 -9.26 10.07
C PRO A 30 8.79 -7.96 9.26
N ARG A 31 9.48 -7.99 8.12
CA ARG A 31 9.40 -6.89 7.15
C ARG A 31 7.94 -6.71 6.72
N PRO A 32 7.45 -5.46 6.64
CA PRO A 32 6.10 -5.21 6.16
C PRO A 32 5.99 -5.53 4.67
N VAL A 33 4.73 -5.56 4.23
CA VAL A 33 4.40 -5.57 2.81
C VAL A 33 5.04 -4.38 2.10
N SER A 34 5.29 -4.50 0.80
CA SER A 34 5.83 -3.40 0.01
C SER A 34 4.93 -2.17 0.14
N ASP A 35 5.53 -1.01 0.37
CA ASP A 35 4.81 0.27 0.51
C ASP A 35 3.92 0.57 -0.71
N ARG A 36 4.33 0.14 -1.91
CA ARG A 36 3.52 0.24 -3.14
C ARG A 36 2.19 -0.49 -3.06
N LEU A 37 2.20 -1.72 -2.55
CA LEU A 37 0.97 -2.50 -2.36
C LEU A 37 0.08 -1.88 -1.27
N CYS A 38 0.69 -1.33 -0.21
CA CYS A 38 -0.03 -0.60 0.83
C CYS A 38 -0.75 0.63 0.24
N LEU A 39 -0.02 1.45 -0.54
CA LEU A 39 -0.56 2.61 -1.22
C LEU A 39 -1.71 2.24 -2.16
N GLN A 40 -1.54 1.19 -2.97
CA GLN A 40 -2.59 0.69 -3.86
C GLN A 40 -3.83 0.24 -3.09
N GLY A 41 -3.67 -0.40 -1.92
CA GLY A 41 -4.77 -0.75 -1.03
C GLY A 41 -5.50 0.49 -0.48
N ILE A 42 -4.77 1.50 -0.03
CA ILE A 42 -5.33 2.79 0.44
C ILE A 42 -6.15 3.44 -0.67
N LEU A 43 -5.60 3.56 -1.88
CA LEU A 43 -6.29 4.16 -3.01
C LEU A 43 -7.55 3.36 -3.40
N PHE A 44 -7.51 2.03 -3.29
CA PHE A 44 -8.68 1.19 -3.56
C PHE A 44 -9.82 1.46 -2.57
N VAL A 45 -9.51 1.52 -1.28
CA VAL A 45 -10.48 1.85 -0.22
C VAL A 45 -11.11 3.22 -0.46
N LEU A 46 -10.27 4.23 -0.69
CA LEU A 46 -10.71 5.61 -0.88
C LEU A 46 -11.55 5.78 -2.14
N TYR A 47 -11.18 5.11 -3.23
CA TYR A 47 -11.91 5.22 -4.49
C TYR A 47 -13.26 4.50 -4.48
N ASN A 48 -13.35 3.35 -3.81
CA ASN A 48 -14.58 2.54 -3.80
C ASN A 48 -15.47 2.81 -2.58
N ASP A 49 -15.03 3.62 -1.62
CA ASP A 49 -15.72 3.92 -0.37
C ASP A 49 -16.15 2.66 0.40
N ILE A 50 -15.21 1.72 0.56
CA ILE A 50 -15.45 0.44 1.24
C ILE A 50 -14.65 0.33 2.53
N ALA A 51 -15.10 -0.52 3.45
CA ALA A 51 -14.30 -0.86 4.61
C ALA A 51 -13.06 -1.68 4.23
N TRP A 52 -11.97 -1.53 4.98
CA TRP A 52 -10.74 -2.34 4.85
C TRP A 52 -10.99 -3.86 4.87
N GLN A 53 -12.00 -4.31 5.62
CA GLN A 53 -12.39 -5.71 5.70
C GLN A 53 -12.97 -6.26 4.39
N LEU A 54 -13.32 -5.39 3.43
CA LEU A 54 -13.90 -5.74 2.14
C LEU A 54 -12.86 -5.69 1.00
N LEU A 55 -11.60 -5.37 1.28
CA LEU A 55 -10.54 -5.33 0.27
C LEU A 55 -10.44 -6.70 -0.47
N PRO A 56 -10.17 -6.77 -1.77
CA PRO A 56 -9.91 -8.04 -2.48
C PRO A 56 -8.70 -8.78 -1.90
N LEU A 57 -8.71 -10.12 -1.93
CA LEU A 57 -7.67 -10.94 -1.29
C LEU A 57 -6.25 -10.63 -1.83
N GLU A 58 -6.16 -10.26 -3.10
CA GLU A 58 -4.94 -9.87 -3.80
C GLU A 58 -4.33 -8.58 -3.23
N LEU A 59 -5.17 -7.67 -2.73
CA LEU A 59 -4.74 -6.42 -2.08
C LEU A 59 -4.66 -6.56 -0.55
N ARG A 60 -5.32 -7.59 0.00
CA ARG A 60 -5.20 -8.00 1.41
C ARG A 60 -3.84 -8.59 1.75
N ALA A 61 -2.85 -8.59 0.86
CA ALA A 61 -1.46 -8.84 1.25
C ALA A 61 -1.03 -7.89 2.39
N CYS A 62 -1.63 -6.70 2.47
CA CYS A 62 -1.59 -5.80 3.63
C CYS A 62 -2.29 -6.38 4.90
N ARG A 63 -2.38 -7.71 5.04
CA ARG A 63 -2.99 -8.46 6.15
C ARG A 63 -2.12 -8.37 7.39
N ALA A 64 -1.97 -7.16 7.89
CA ALA A 64 -1.97 -6.89 9.31
C ALA A 64 -2.21 -5.40 9.44
N LEU A 65 -3.23 -5.04 10.20
CA LEU A 65 -3.37 -3.74 10.84
C LEU A 65 -2.22 -3.50 11.83
N THR A 66 -0.97 -3.54 11.37
CA THR A 66 0.25 -3.24 12.14
C THR A 66 1.14 -2.25 11.41
N CYS A 67 0.67 -1.58 10.35
CA CYS A 67 1.40 -0.42 9.79
C CYS A 67 1.30 0.84 10.67
N VAL A 68 0.70 0.76 11.86
CA VAL A 68 0.76 1.81 12.89
C VAL A 68 0.84 1.15 14.26
N LEU A 69 1.98 0.55 14.61
CA LEU A 69 2.47 0.34 15.98
C LEU A 69 3.92 -0.15 15.94
#